data_AF-A0A0P0DHB1-F1
#
_entry.id   AF-A0A0P0DHB1-F1
#
_cell.length_a   1.000
_cell.length_b   1.000
_cell.length_c   1.000
_cell.angle_alpha   90.00
_cell.angle_beta   90.00
_cell.angle_gamma   90.00
#
_symmetry.space_group_name_H-M   'P 1'
#
loop_
_entity.id
_entity.type
_entity.pdbx_description
1 polymer ?
#
loop_
_entity_poly.entity_id
_entity_poly.type
_entity_poly.pdbx_seq_one_letter_code
_entity_poly.pdbx_strand_id
1 'polypeptide(L)'
;MIVGIGVDLVDISRFERALERTPKLLDRLFTPAEQVLKPHSLAARYAAKEALIKALGGSDGVHWTDIEVGAEPEGRPVFVLSGGTASTVSGRGIAALHLSLSHDAGLATAYVIAEAASSLPPSQSSLAESMADRRISSLDSADEG
;
A
#
# COMPACT_ATOMS: atom_id res chain seq x y z
N MET A 1 -4.19 -1.51 11.26
CA MET A 1 -5.51 -2.00 10.78
C MET A 1 -5.45 -2.08 9.27
N ILE A 2 -6.00 -3.14 8.66
CA ILE A 2 -6.07 -3.25 7.19
C ILE A 2 -7.09 -2.23 6.67
N VAL A 3 -6.67 -1.36 5.76
CA VAL A 3 -7.53 -0.33 5.15
C VAL A 3 -7.87 -0.63 3.70
N GLY A 4 -7.18 -1.58 3.07
CA GLY A 4 -7.50 -2.02 1.73
C GLY A 4 -6.72 -3.26 1.32
N ILE A 5 -7.28 -3.99 0.37
CA ILE A 5 -6.65 -5.14 -0.27
C ILE A 5 -6.81 -5.04 -1.78
N GLY A 6 -5.86 -5.61 -2.51
CA GLY A 6 -5.94 -5.69 -3.95
C GLY A 6 -5.28 -6.94 -4.47
N VAL A 7 -5.85 -7.48 -5.54
CA VAL A 7 -5.33 -8.62 -6.27
C VAL A 7 -5.46 -8.35 -7.76
N ASP A 8 -4.45 -8.76 -8.51
CA ASP A 8 -4.51 -8.76 -9.96
C ASP A 8 -3.86 -10.02 -10.55
N LEU A 9 -4.32 -10.39 -11.74
CA LEU A 9 -3.86 -11.54 -12.49
C LEU A 9 -3.68 -11.15 -13.95
N VAL A 10 -2.51 -11.43 -14.49
CA VAL A 10 -2.08 -11.04 -15.84
C VAL A 10 -1.68 -12.28 -16.61
N ASP A 11 -2.28 -12.45 -17.79
CA ASP A 11 -1.79 -13.38 -18.81
C ASP A 11 -0.52 -12.79 -19.45
N ILE A 12 0.62 -13.47 -19.28
CA ILE A 12 1.94 -12.98 -19.67
C ILE A 12 2.02 -12.83 -21.20
N SER A 13 1.54 -13.82 -21.95
CA SER A 13 1.61 -13.79 -23.41
C SER A 13 0.70 -12.72 -24.02
N ARG A 14 -0.47 -12.47 -23.42
CA ARG A 14 -1.36 -11.39 -23.83
C ARG A 14 -0.76 -10.02 -23.51
N PHE A 15 -0.10 -9.91 -22.36
CA PHE A 15 0.59 -8.68 -21.95
C PHE A 15 1.77 -8.37 -22.87
N GLU A 16 2.59 -9.37 -23.20
CA GLU A 16 3.69 -9.28 -24.18
C GLU A 16 3.18 -8.73 -25.54
N ARG A 17 2.14 -9.36 -26.10
CA ARG A 17 1.52 -8.90 -27.35
C ARG A 17 1.00 -7.47 -27.26
N ALA A 18 0.52 -7.03 -26.09
CA ALA A 18 0.05 -5.67 -25.90
C ALA A 18 1.21 -4.66 -25.93
N LEU A 19 2.34 -4.98 -25.30
CA LEU A 19 3.55 -4.16 -25.34
C LEU A 19 4.13 -4.08 -26.75
N GLU A 20 4.20 -5.20 -27.47
CA GLU A 20 4.66 -5.22 -28.87
C GLU A 20 3.78 -4.39 -29.79
N ARG A 21 2.45 -4.51 -29.66
CA ARG A 21 1.48 -3.74 -30.44
C ARG A 21 1.51 -2.26 -30.10
N THR A 22 1.84 -1.88 -28.87
CA THR A 22 1.83 -0.49 -28.41
C THR A 22 3.06 -0.21 -27.55
N PRO A 23 4.24 0.02 -28.16
CA PRO A 23 5.50 0.20 -27.44
C PRO A 23 5.47 1.36 -26.42
N LYS A 24 4.70 2.41 -26.70
CA LYS A 24 4.50 3.55 -25.78
C LYS A 24 3.86 3.17 -24.44
N LEU A 25 3.27 1.98 -24.31
CA LEU A 25 2.77 1.50 -23.02
C LEU A 25 3.91 1.30 -22.03
N LEU A 26 5.11 0.92 -22.49
CA LEU A 26 6.24 0.67 -21.61
C LEU A 26 6.58 1.93 -20.80
N ASP A 27 6.71 3.08 -21.48
CA ASP A 27 7.01 4.38 -20.86
C ASP A 27 5.88 4.91 -19.98
N ARG A 28 4.63 4.52 -20.27
CA ARG A 28 3.46 4.97 -19.50
C ARG A 28 3.26 4.16 -18.23
N LEU A 29 3.68 2.90 -18.22
CA LEU A 29 3.36 1.94 -17.16
C LEU A 29 4.54 1.69 -16.23
N PHE A 30 5.78 1.87 -16.67
CA PHE A 30 6.98 1.44 -15.96
C PHE A 30 8.00 2.54 -15.79
N THR A 31 8.69 2.52 -14.65
CA THR A 31 9.85 3.40 -14.43
C THR A 31 11.02 2.96 -15.31
N PRO A 32 11.98 3.83 -15.63
CA PRO A 32 13.16 3.45 -16.42
C PRO A 32 13.91 2.22 -15.87
N ALA A 33 13.95 2.05 -14.55
CA ALA A 33 14.59 0.91 -13.90
C ALA A 33 13.85 -0.41 -14.17
N GLU A 34 12.53 -0.37 -14.35
CA GLU A 34 11.73 -1.55 -14.65
C GLU A 34 11.73 -1.91 -16.14
N GLN A 35 11.87 -0.92 -17.04
CA GLN A 35 11.75 -1.15 -18.49
C GLN A 35 12.75 -2.16 -19.08
N VAL A 36 13.90 -2.35 -18.42
CA VAL A 36 14.96 -3.26 -18.86
C VAL A 36 14.68 -4.72 -18.49
N LEU A 37 13.58 -4.99 -17.78
CA LEU A 37 13.24 -6.31 -17.27
C LEU A 37 12.65 -7.22 -18.36
N LYS A 38 12.74 -8.52 -18.11
CA LYS A 38 12.12 -9.54 -18.97
C LYS A 38 10.59 -9.39 -18.96
N PRO A 39 9.89 -9.77 -20.03
CA PRO A 39 8.45 -9.53 -20.13
C PRO A 39 7.60 -10.19 -19.03
N HIS A 40 7.91 -11.41 -18.57
CA HIS A 40 7.21 -12.02 -17.43
C HIS A 40 7.38 -11.20 -16.13
N SER A 41 8.55 -10.60 -15.93
CA SER A 41 8.82 -9.71 -14.79
C SER A 41 8.07 -8.38 -14.91
N LEU A 42 7.88 -7.86 -16.13
CA LEU A 42 7.04 -6.70 -16.39
C LEU A 42 5.56 -7.02 -16.17
N ALA A 43 5.08 -8.20 -16.57
CA ALA A 43 3.71 -8.64 -16.32
C ALA A 43 3.42 -8.75 -14.81
N ALA A 44 4.35 -9.30 -14.02
CA ALA A 44 4.22 -9.33 -12.56
C ALA A 44 4.20 -7.93 -11.92
N ARG A 45 4.97 -6.98 -12.48
CA ARG A 45 4.97 -5.57 -12.05
C ARG A 45 3.68 -4.86 -12.42
N TYR A 46 3.15 -5.12 -13.61
CA TYR A 46 1.85 -4.63 -14.00
C TYR A 46 0.77 -5.12 -13.03
N ALA A 47 0.77 -6.42 -12.71
CA ALA A 47 -0.14 -6.99 -11.73
C ALA A 47 0.00 -6.31 -10.35
N ALA A 48 1.23 -6.06 -9.89
CA ALA A 48 1.48 -5.38 -8.63
C ALA A 48 0.91 -3.95 -8.59
N LYS A 49 1.11 -3.19 -9.67
CA LYS A 49 0.60 -1.81 -9.76
C LYS A 49 -0.92 -1.76 -9.81
N GLU A 50 -1.56 -2.65 -10.57
CA GLU A 50 -3.03 -2.81 -10.56
C GLU A 50 -3.55 -3.22 -9.18
N ALA A 51 -2.89 -4.21 -8.54
CA ALA A 51 -3.26 -4.65 -7.20
C ALA A 51 -3.10 -3.51 -6.18
N LEU A 52 -2.06 -2.68 -6.28
CA LEU A 52 -1.92 -1.50 -5.44
C LEU A 52 -3.06 -0.50 -5.67
N ILE A 53 -3.36 -0.15 -6.93
CA ILE A 53 -4.46 0.78 -7.27
C ILE A 53 -5.79 0.28 -6.69
N LYS A 54 -6.06 -1.04 -6.75
CA LYS A 54 -7.24 -1.65 -6.14
C LYS A 54 -7.22 -1.59 -4.61
N ALA A 55 -6.07 -1.85 -3.98
CA ALA A 55 -5.90 -1.72 -2.53
C ALA A 55 -6.10 -0.29 -2.04
N LEU A 56 -5.79 0.71 -2.87
CA LEU A 56 -6.08 2.11 -2.59
C LEU A 56 -7.56 2.45 -2.81
N GLY A 57 -8.35 1.61 -3.48
CA GLY A 57 -9.75 1.88 -3.80
C GLY A 57 -9.95 2.71 -5.07
N GLY A 58 -8.93 2.86 -5.91
CA GLY A 58 -8.99 3.61 -7.18
C GLY A 58 -7.67 4.31 -7.54
N SER A 59 -7.63 4.91 -8.73
CA SER A 59 -6.44 5.55 -9.29
C SER A 59 -6.31 7.05 -8.99
N ASP A 60 -7.18 7.62 -8.16
CA ASP A 60 -7.19 9.05 -7.87
C ASP A 60 -5.89 9.47 -7.17
N GLY A 61 -5.12 10.35 -7.83
CA GLY A 61 -3.81 10.81 -7.34
C GLY A 61 -2.69 9.77 -7.48
N VAL A 62 -2.91 8.70 -8.25
CA VAL A 62 -1.93 7.63 -8.50
C VAL A 62 -1.42 7.72 -9.93
N HIS A 63 -0.10 7.66 -10.07
CA HIS A 63 0.60 7.65 -11.35
C HIS A 63 1.45 6.38 -11.48
N TRP A 64 1.33 5.72 -12.62
CA TRP A 64 1.99 4.43 -12.85
C TRP A 64 3.52 4.48 -12.74
N THR A 65 4.12 5.57 -13.22
CA THR A 65 5.57 5.81 -13.18
C THR A 65 6.06 6.31 -11.82
N ASP A 66 5.15 6.63 -10.90
CA ASP A 66 5.51 6.94 -9.51
C ASP A 66 5.57 5.67 -8.64
N ILE A 67 5.09 4.54 -9.16
CA ILE A 67 5.12 3.24 -8.50
C ILE A 67 6.23 2.42 -9.15
N GLU A 68 7.23 2.01 -8.39
CA GLU A 68 8.23 1.04 -8.81
C GLU A 68 8.16 -0.20 -7.92
N VAL A 69 8.34 -1.39 -8.49
CA VAL A 69 8.52 -2.63 -7.71
C VAL A 69 10.00 -2.99 -7.66
N GLY A 70 10.59 -2.71 -6.52
CA GLY A 70 11.94 -3.11 -6.16
C GLY A 70 11.98 -4.47 -5.47
N ALA A 71 13.17 -4.83 -4.98
CA ALA A 71 13.39 -5.98 -4.12
C ALA A 71 14.37 -5.60 -3.00
N GLU A 72 14.09 -6.07 -1.79
CA GLU A 72 15.05 -6.04 -0.69
C GLU A 72 16.23 -6.98 -0.94
N PRO A 73 17.35 -6.86 -0.20
CA PRO A 73 18.51 -7.74 -0.34
C PRO A 73 18.17 -9.24 -0.23
N GLU A 74 17.18 -9.58 0.58
CA GLU A 74 16.70 -10.96 0.78
C GLU A 74 15.74 -11.43 -0.34
N GLY A 75 15.46 -10.58 -1.34
CA GLY A 75 14.62 -10.88 -2.50
C GLY A 75 13.13 -10.61 -2.30
N ARG A 76 12.72 -10.08 -1.14
CA ARG A 76 11.32 -9.71 -0.87
C ARG A 76 10.90 -8.54 -1.78
N PRO A 77 9.81 -8.65 -2.56
CA PRO A 77 9.34 -7.56 -3.40
C PRO A 77 8.75 -6.43 -2.55
N VAL A 78 9.06 -5.18 -2.90
CA VAL A 78 8.59 -3.98 -2.18
C VAL A 78 8.18 -2.88 -3.16
N PHE A 79 7.24 -2.03 -2.75
CA PHE A 79 6.93 -0.81 -3.49
C PHE A 79 7.89 0.31 -3.12
N VAL A 80 8.48 0.94 -4.13
CA VAL A 80 9.18 2.21 -4.01
C VAL A 80 8.28 3.26 -4.64
N LEU A 81 7.66 4.09 -3.79
CA LEU A 81 6.71 5.12 -4.22
C LEU A 81 7.39 6.48 -4.28
N SER A 82 7.02 7.27 -5.27
CA SER A 82 7.49 8.64 -5.44
C SER A 82 6.35 9.59 -5.82
N GLY A 83 6.67 10.88 -5.97
CA GLY A 83 5.78 11.87 -6.55
C GLY A 83 4.39 12.00 -5.90
N GLY A 84 3.39 12.17 -6.75
CA GLY A 84 1.99 12.34 -6.33
C GLY A 84 1.44 11.07 -5.68
N THR A 85 1.89 9.90 -6.13
CA THR A 85 1.44 8.62 -5.55
C THR A 85 1.89 8.46 -4.11
N ALA A 86 3.17 8.74 -3.79
CA ALA A 86 3.66 8.70 -2.42
C ALA A 86 2.89 9.64 -1.49
N SER A 87 2.58 10.84 -1.99
CA SER A 87 1.78 11.84 -1.27
C SER A 87 0.35 11.35 -1.03
N THR A 88 -0.29 10.75 -2.04
CA THR A 88 -1.63 10.17 -1.95
C THR A 88 -1.69 9.02 -0.95
N VAL A 89 -0.74 8.08 -1.00
CA VAL A 89 -0.67 6.94 -0.07
C VAL A 89 -0.51 7.41 1.37
N SER A 90 0.43 8.33 1.61
CA SER A 90 0.68 8.90 2.94
C SER A 90 -0.53 9.70 3.45
N GLY A 91 -1.16 10.50 2.59
CA GLY A 91 -2.34 11.30 2.93
C GLY A 91 -3.58 10.47 3.27
N ARG A 92 -3.65 9.21 2.80
CA ARG A 92 -4.68 8.23 3.19
C ARG A 92 -4.38 7.54 4.52
N GLY A 93 -3.28 7.88 5.19
CA GLY A 93 -2.88 7.29 6.47
C GLY A 93 -2.35 5.86 6.37
N ILE A 94 -1.97 5.41 5.17
CA ILE A 94 -1.36 4.10 4.96
C ILE A 94 0.08 4.14 5.49
N ALA A 95 0.35 3.29 6.47
CA ALA A 95 1.65 3.19 7.13
C ALA A 95 2.52 2.06 6.56
N ALA A 96 1.90 1.02 6.00
CA ALA A 96 2.61 -0.09 5.38
C ALA A 96 1.86 -0.64 4.16
N LEU A 97 2.65 -1.05 3.16
CA LEU A 97 2.18 -1.79 1.99
C LEU A 97 2.90 -3.13 1.95
N HIS A 98 2.12 -4.21 1.97
CA HIS A 98 2.64 -5.57 1.88
C HIS A 98 2.39 -6.10 0.49
N LEU A 99 3.43 -6.56 -0.19
CA LEU A 99 3.37 -7.07 -1.57
C LEU A 99 3.80 -8.53 -1.62
N SER A 100 3.05 -9.34 -2.34
CA SER A 100 3.45 -10.68 -2.75
C SER A 100 3.25 -10.85 -4.24
N LEU A 101 4.21 -11.51 -4.88
CA LEU A 101 4.22 -11.81 -6.30
C LEU A 101 4.30 -13.31 -6.49
N SER A 102 3.57 -13.83 -7.48
CA SER A 102 3.75 -15.19 -7.96
C SER A 102 3.56 -15.22 -9.46
N HIS A 103 4.19 -16.19 -10.12
CA HIS A 103 3.93 -16.48 -11.52
C HIS A 103 4.06 -17.97 -11.76
N ASP A 104 3.12 -18.54 -12.50
CA ASP A 104 3.15 -19.93 -12.92
C ASP A 104 2.24 -20.12 -14.14
N ALA A 105 2.49 -21.15 -14.94
CA ALA A 105 1.65 -21.56 -16.07
C ALA A 105 1.24 -20.42 -17.03
N GLY A 106 2.13 -19.45 -17.28
CA GLY A 106 1.87 -18.31 -18.17
C GLY A 106 1.06 -17.17 -17.55
N LEU A 107 0.82 -17.22 -16.24
CA LEU A 107 0.12 -16.19 -15.47
C LEU A 107 1.09 -15.54 -14.48
N ALA A 108 0.90 -14.24 -14.24
CA ALA A 108 1.51 -13.51 -13.15
C ALA A 108 0.42 -12.93 -12.24
N THR A 109 0.58 -13.07 -10.93
CA THR A 109 -0.35 -12.53 -9.93
C THR A 109 0.37 -11.69 -8.90
N ALA A 110 -0.34 -10.70 -8.39
CA ALA A 110 0.12 -9.89 -7.27
C ALA A 110 -0.98 -9.73 -6.23
N TYR A 111 -0.58 -9.77 -4.97
CA TYR A 111 -1.42 -9.45 -3.82
C TYR A 111 -0.84 -8.24 -3.09
N VAL A 112 -1.72 -7.32 -2.72
CA VAL A 112 -1.38 -6.12 -1.95
C VAL A 112 -2.30 -6.00 -0.75
N ILE A 113 -1.70 -5.73 0.42
CA ILE A 113 -2.42 -5.31 1.63
C ILE A 113 -1.94 -3.91 2.00
N ALA A 114 -2.86 -2.96 2.10
CA ALA A 114 -2.62 -1.65 2.65
C ALA A 114 -3.01 -1.62 4.13
N GLU A 115 -2.07 -1.25 4.98
CA GLU A 115 -2.25 -1.19 6.43
C GLU A 115 -2.04 0.25 6.92
N ALA A 116 -2.99 0.75 7.70
CA ALA A 116 -2.85 1.99 8.46
C ALA A 116 -2.32 1.70 9.87
N ALA A 117 -1.62 2.69 10.45
CA ALA A 117 -1.19 2.62 11.83
C ALA A 117 -2.39 2.34 12.74
N SER A 118 -2.24 1.37 13.65
CA SER A 118 -3.27 1.14 14.66
C SER A 118 -3.27 2.32 15.63
N SER A 119 -4.31 3.16 15.59
CA SER A 119 -4.65 3.92 16.78
C SER A 119 -5.20 2.90 17.78
N LEU A 120 -4.35 2.41 18.70
CA LEU A 120 -4.88 1.78 19.90
C LEU A 120 -5.88 2.76 20.51
N PRO A 121 -7.12 2.34 20.84
CA PRO A 121 -7.97 3.18 21.67
C PRO A 121 -7.16 3.52 22.93
N PRO A 122 -7.24 4.77 23.45
CA PRO A 122 -6.58 5.10 24.70
C PRO A 122 -6.96 4.02 25.70
N SER A 123 -5.95 3.32 26.23
CA SER A 123 -6.17 2.25 27.19
C SER A 123 -7.11 2.79 28.27
N GLN A 124 -8.07 1.97 28.72
CA GLN A 124 -9.01 2.34 29.79
C GLN A 124 -8.34 2.69 31.13
N SER A 125 -7.00 2.73 31.18
CA SER A 125 -6.21 3.37 32.23
C SER A 125 -6.50 4.88 32.36
N SER A 126 -6.72 5.60 31.26
CA SER A 126 -6.91 7.07 31.33
C SER A 126 -8.31 7.49 31.83
N LEU A 127 -9.32 6.61 31.70
CA LEU A 127 -10.64 6.81 32.30
C LEU A 127 -10.62 6.55 33.81
N ALA A 128 -9.81 5.59 34.27
CA ALA A 128 -9.62 5.31 35.69
C ALA A 128 -8.84 6.44 36.39
N GLU A 129 -7.80 6.98 35.75
CA GLU A 129 -7.04 8.13 36.27
C GLU A 129 -7.90 9.42 36.27
N SER A 130 -8.68 9.67 35.22
CA SER A 130 -9.59 10.83 35.17
C SER A 130 -10.74 10.74 36.19
N MET A 131 -11.19 9.54 36.56
CA MET A 131 -12.19 9.35 37.62
C MET A 131 -11.59 9.40 39.03
N ALA A 132 -10.32 9.00 39.20
CA ALA A 132 -9.61 9.13 40.47
C ALA A 132 -9.35 10.61 40.80
N ASP A 133 -8.92 11.42 39.83
CA ASP A 133 -8.71 12.86 39.99
C ASP A 133 -10.00 13.61 40.35
N ARG A 134 -11.14 13.23 39.76
CA ARG A 134 -12.44 13.84 40.07
C ARG A 134 -12.99 13.46 41.45
N ARG A 135 -12.56 12.33 42.04
CA ARG A 135 -12.95 11.95 43.41
C ARG A 135 -12.11 12.67 44.46
N ILE A 136 -10.83 12.94 44.17
CA ILE A 136 -9.96 13.70 45.07
C ILE A 136 -10.42 15.16 45.16
N SER A 137 -10.82 15.78 44.04
CA SER A 137 -11.30 17.17 44.03
C SER A 137 -12.67 17.38 44.70
N SER A 138 -13.49 16.34 44.89
CA SER A 138 -14.81 16.44 45.53
C SER A 138 -14.79 16.29 47.05
N LEU A 139 -13.68 15.83 47.62
CA LEU A 139 -13.52 15.64 49.07
C LEU A 139 -12.90 16.88 49.75
N ASP A 140 -12.21 17.74 49.01
CA ASP A 140 -11.58 18.96 49.54
C ASP A 140 -12.55 20.16 49.66
N SER A 141 -13.77 20.04 49.10
CA SER A 141 -14.78 21.11 49.09
C SER A 141 -15.89 20.94 50.14
N ALA A 142 -15.72 20.02 51.11
CA ALA A 142 -16.75 19.68 52.10
C ALA A 142 -16.47 20.19 53.53
N ASP A 143 -15.44 21.00 53.76
CA ASP A 143 -15.01 21.43 55.11
C ASP A 143 -14.91 22.97 55.30
N GLU A 144 -15.61 23.77 54.49
CA GLU A 144 -15.67 25.25 54.65
C GLU A 144 -17.08 25.79 54.97
N GLY A 145 -17.88 25.08 55.77
CA GLY A 145 -19.24 25.50 56.18
C GLY A 145 -19.47 25.52 57.67
#